data_AF-A0A1Z4UYY6-F1
#
_entry.id   AF-A0A1Z4UYY6-F1
#
_cell.length_a   1.000
_cell.length_b   1.000
_cell.length_c   1.000
_cell.angle_alpha   90.00
_cell.angle_beta   90.00
_cell.angle_gamma   90.00
#
_symmetry.space_group_name_H-M   'P 1'
#
loop_
_entity.id
_entity.type
_entity.pdbx_description
1 polymer ?
#
loop_
_entity_poly.entity_id
_entity_poly.type
_entity_poly.pdbx_seq_one_letter_code
_entity_poly.pdbx_strand_id
1 'polypeptide(L)'
;MTANERYWYGYLFPKWINATDTKFYIWKKKMMAGEFNQADSDIIKYIAQDVVHREGDFWRRYIADLSMATDLIVSNHQNKPLCIQVTSVSEEFHNTKYQKWQNSLELWEIERGLFLSYNPQDNDFIHQLVNVALYNSDHLAEGKYVNFS
;
A
#
# COMPACT_ATOMS: atom_id res chain seq x y z
N MET A 1 -2.10 -6.85 -19.35
CA MET A 1 -2.44 -5.99 -18.20
C MET A 1 -2.65 -6.90 -17.00
N THR A 2 -1.84 -6.73 -15.95
CA THR A 2 -1.90 -7.55 -14.74
C THR A 2 -3.17 -7.24 -13.93
N ALA A 3 -3.45 -8.04 -12.90
CA ALA A 3 -4.60 -7.80 -12.01
C ALA A 3 -4.49 -6.45 -11.29
N ASN A 4 -3.30 -6.12 -10.80
CA ASN A 4 -3.04 -4.85 -10.11
C ASN A 4 -3.16 -3.65 -11.06
N GLU A 5 -2.65 -3.78 -12.30
CA GLU A 5 -2.83 -2.74 -13.32
C GLU A 5 -4.30 -2.51 -13.66
N ARG A 6 -5.07 -3.60 -13.84
CA ARG A 6 -6.50 -3.53 -14.13
C ARG A 6 -7.26 -2.85 -13.00
N TYR A 7 -6.92 -3.15 -11.75
CA TYR A 7 -7.51 -2.51 -10.58
C TYR A 7 -7.16 -1.03 -10.49
N TRP A 8 -5.90 -0.68 -10.74
CA TRP A 8 -5.51 0.72 -10.78
C TRP A 8 -6.25 1.50 -11.87
N TYR A 9 -6.13 1.10 -13.13
CA TYR A 9 -6.68 1.85 -14.26
C TYR A 9 -8.20 1.75 -14.39
N GLY A 10 -8.80 0.64 -13.94
CA GLY A 10 -10.23 0.40 -14.03
C GLY A 10 -11.03 0.87 -12.82
N TYR A 11 -10.39 1.03 -11.65
CA TYR A 11 -11.10 1.34 -10.40
C TYR A 11 -10.49 2.53 -9.64
N LEU A 12 -9.27 2.40 -9.13
CA LEU A 12 -8.70 3.42 -8.23
C LEU A 12 -8.43 4.75 -8.92
N PHE A 13 -7.79 4.72 -10.09
CA PHE A 13 -7.43 5.93 -10.82
C PHE A 13 -8.66 6.71 -11.33
N PRO A 14 -9.68 6.07 -11.96
CA PRO A 14 -10.93 6.75 -12.30
C PRO A 14 -11.64 7.32 -11.08
N LYS A 15 -11.64 6.63 -9.93
CA LYS A 15 -12.25 7.16 -8.72
C LYS A 15 -11.53 8.41 -8.23
N TRP A 16 -10.20 8.35 -8.17
CA TRP A 16 -9.38 9.48 -7.74
C TRP A 16 -9.55 10.72 -8.61
N ILE A 17 -9.49 10.58 -9.93
CA ILE A 17 -9.55 11.74 -10.83
C ILE A 17 -10.93 12.42 -10.82
N ASN A 18 -11.99 11.70 -10.44
CA ASN A 18 -13.35 12.20 -10.39
C ASN A 18 -13.82 12.60 -8.98
N ALA A 19 -12.99 12.42 -7.95
CA ALA A 19 -13.32 12.75 -6.57
C ALA A 19 -12.58 13.99 -6.07
N THR A 20 -13.16 14.66 -5.08
CA THR A 20 -12.46 15.74 -4.36
C THR A 20 -11.48 15.14 -3.36
N ASP A 21 -10.22 15.03 -3.77
CA ASP A 21 -9.14 14.59 -2.90
C ASP A 21 -8.82 15.65 -1.82
N THR A 22 -9.14 15.36 -0.56
CA THR A 22 -8.87 16.24 0.58
C THR A 22 -7.38 16.52 0.79
N LYS A 23 -6.50 15.65 0.29
CA LYS A 23 -5.05 15.79 0.33
C LYS A 23 -4.49 16.46 -0.93
N PHE A 24 -5.32 16.89 -1.88
CA PHE A 24 -4.89 17.51 -3.14
C PHE A 24 -3.86 18.62 -2.94
N TYR A 25 -4.14 19.56 -2.04
CA TYR A 25 -3.24 20.69 -1.79
C TYR A 25 -1.89 20.26 -1.18
N ILE A 26 -1.85 19.14 -0.45
CA ILE A 26 -0.65 18.62 0.21
C ILE A 26 0.25 17.99 -0.84
N TRP A 27 -0.26 17.02 -1.57
CA TRP A 27 0.57 16.30 -2.52
C TRP A 27 0.89 17.13 -3.75
N LYS A 28 0.02 18.07 -4.16
CA LYS A 28 0.35 19.03 -5.22
C LYS A 28 1.60 19.84 -4.87
N LYS A 29 1.71 20.31 -3.62
CA LYS A 29 2.92 21.00 -3.14
C LYS A 29 4.15 20.10 -3.20
N LYS A 30 4.04 18.85 -2.73
CA LYS A 30 5.13 17.86 -2.80
C LYS A 30 5.61 17.62 -4.25
N MET A 31 4.66 17.44 -5.18
CA MET A 31 4.95 17.26 -6.60
C MET A 31 5.66 18.49 -7.19
N MET A 32 5.19 19.71 -6.86
CA MET A 32 5.80 20.96 -7.33
C MET A 32 7.21 21.18 -6.75
N ALA A 33 7.46 20.70 -5.53
CA ALA A 33 8.77 20.79 -4.87
C ALA A 33 9.75 19.69 -5.32
N GLY A 34 9.31 18.72 -6.13
CA GLY A 34 10.12 17.54 -6.47
C GLY A 34 10.38 16.62 -5.27
N GLU A 35 9.59 16.74 -4.21
CA GLU A 35 9.72 15.96 -2.97
C GLU A 35 9.09 14.58 -3.15
N PHE A 36 9.80 13.71 -3.87
CA PHE A 36 9.52 12.29 -3.94
C PHE A 36 10.34 11.56 -2.85
N ASN A 37 10.11 11.87 -1.57
CA ASN A 37 11.00 11.38 -0.49
C ASN A 37 11.21 9.86 -0.56
N GLN A 38 12.49 9.47 -0.65
CA GLN A 38 12.99 8.17 -1.08
C GLN A 38 13.35 7.20 0.06
N ALA A 39 13.27 7.60 1.33
CA ALA A 39 13.71 6.73 2.44
C ALA A 39 12.89 5.42 2.53
N ASP A 40 11.56 5.51 2.41
CA ASP A 40 10.70 4.31 2.31
C ASP A 40 10.84 3.62 0.94
N SER A 41 11.38 4.30 -0.08
CA SER A 41 11.45 3.78 -1.44
C SER A 41 12.37 2.56 -1.58
N ASP A 42 13.44 2.46 -0.79
CA ASP A 42 14.33 1.30 -0.87
C ASP A 42 13.69 0.06 -0.25
N ILE A 43 13.02 0.21 0.89
CA ILE A 43 12.28 -0.89 1.53
C ILE A 43 11.14 -1.37 0.64
N ILE A 44 10.35 -0.44 0.11
CA ILE A 44 9.29 -0.74 -0.86
C ILE A 44 9.86 -1.41 -2.12
N LYS A 45 11.06 -1.01 -2.58
CA LYS A 45 11.74 -1.66 -3.70
C LYS A 45 12.16 -3.08 -3.37
N TYR A 46 12.73 -3.35 -2.19
CA TYR A 46 13.10 -4.70 -1.77
C TYR A 46 11.87 -5.61 -1.63
N ILE A 47 10.77 -5.10 -1.05
CA ILE A 47 9.50 -5.82 -0.99
C ILE A 47 9.01 -6.16 -2.40
N ALA A 48 9.00 -5.18 -3.32
CA ALA A 48 8.57 -5.40 -4.69
C ALA A 48 9.44 -6.44 -5.43
N GLN A 49 10.75 -6.41 -5.22
CA GLN A 49 11.67 -7.40 -5.80
C GLN A 49 11.40 -8.80 -5.26
N ASP A 50 11.19 -8.95 -3.95
CA ASP A 50 10.90 -10.26 -3.35
C ASP A 50 9.50 -10.77 -3.73
N VAL A 51 8.50 -9.89 -3.89
CA VAL A 51 7.19 -10.25 -4.47
C VAL A 51 7.36 -10.88 -5.85
N VAL A 52 8.12 -10.24 -6.75
CA VAL A 52 8.39 -10.78 -8.10
C VAL A 52 9.20 -12.07 -8.04
N HIS A 53 10.20 -12.15 -7.17
CA HIS A 53 11.01 -13.36 -6.98
C HIS A 53 10.15 -14.57 -6.59
N ARG A 54 9.03 -14.33 -5.90
CA ARG A 54 8.07 -15.34 -5.45
C ARG A 54 6.86 -15.46 -6.38
N GLU A 55 7.02 -15.04 -7.63
CA GLU A 55 6.02 -15.15 -8.71
C GLU A 55 4.71 -14.38 -8.45
N GLY A 56 4.71 -13.43 -7.51
CA GLY A 56 3.63 -12.48 -7.31
C GLY A 56 3.74 -11.27 -8.23
N ASP A 57 2.67 -10.47 -8.30
CA ASP A 57 2.63 -9.22 -9.05
C ASP A 57 2.46 -8.02 -8.10
N PHE A 58 3.04 -6.89 -8.49
CA PHE A 58 2.89 -5.64 -7.74
C PHE A 58 2.62 -4.45 -8.66
N TRP A 59 2.04 -3.41 -8.09
CA TRP A 59 1.86 -2.13 -8.74
C TRP A 59 2.12 -0.98 -7.77
N ARG A 60 2.86 0.03 -8.25
CA ARG A 60 3.21 1.21 -7.47
C ARG A 60 2.89 2.48 -8.26
N ARG A 61 2.17 3.39 -7.62
CA ARG A 61 1.86 4.71 -8.17
C ARG A 61 1.97 5.75 -7.06
N TYR A 62 2.72 6.82 -7.33
CA TYR A 62 2.90 7.92 -6.37
C TYR A 62 1.58 8.49 -5.87
N ILE A 63 0.58 8.58 -6.74
CA ILE A 63 -0.76 9.06 -6.37
C ILE A 63 -1.46 8.11 -5.38
N ALA A 64 -1.25 6.79 -5.48
CA ALA A 64 -1.82 5.84 -4.52
C ALA A 64 -1.27 6.09 -3.11
N ASP A 65 0.04 6.31 -2.98
CA ASP A 65 0.67 6.65 -1.70
C ASP A 65 0.15 8.01 -1.19
N LEU A 66 0.28 9.05 -2.01
CA LEU A 66 -0.02 10.43 -1.62
C LEU A 66 -1.50 10.68 -1.27
N SER A 67 -2.41 10.03 -2.00
CA SER A 67 -3.85 10.25 -1.86
C SER A 67 -4.53 9.16 -1.03
N MET A 68 -4.17 7.90 -1.30
CA MET A 68 -4.86 6.71 -0.80
C MET A 68 -4.10 5.98 0.31
N ALA A 69 -2.97 6.54 0.78
CA ALA A 69 -2.13 5.91 1.80
C ALA A 69 -1.75 4.46 1.43
N THR A 70 -1.42 4.22 0.16
CA THR A 70 -1.10 2.90 -0.40
C THR A 70 0.27 2.93 -1.06
N ASP A 71 1.26 2.28 -0.44
CA ASP A 71 2.63 2.20 -0.96
C ASP A 71 2.74 1.21 -2.12
N LEU A 72 2.01 0.09 -2.01
CA LEU A 72 2.02 -1.02 -2.95
C LEU A 72 0.61 -1.59 -3.11
N ILE A 73 0.31 -2.04 -4.33
CA ILE A 73 -0.81 -2.95 -4.57
C ILE A 73 -0.19 -4.28 -4.96
N VAL A 74 -0.53 -5.36 -4.25
CA VAL A 74 0.03 -6.69 -4.52
C VAL A 74 -1.06 -7.69 -4.86
N SER A 75 -0.70 -8.68 -5.66
CA SER A 75 -1.53 -9.87 -5.86
C SER A 75 -0.64 -11.10 -6.05
N ASN A 76 -1.16 -12.25 -5.64
CA ASN A 76 -0.51 -13.54 -5.82
C ASN A 76 -1.38 -14.44 -6.73
N HIS A 77 -1.45 -15.74 -6.47
CA HIS A 77 -2.03 -16.73 -7.37
C HIS A 77 -3.51 -16.51 -7.70
N GLN A 78 -4.29 -15.94 -6.77
CA GLN A 78 -5.71 -15.65 -7.00
C GLN A 78 -5.94 -14.35 -7.78
N ASN A 79 -4.87 -13.60 -8.11
CA ASN A 79 -4.97 -12.35 -8.86
C ASN A 79 -5.93 -11.33 -8.22
N LYS A 80 -6.00 -11.31 -6.89
CA LYS A 80 -6.85 -10.39 -6.13
C LYS A 80 -5.98 -9.25 -5.55
N PRO A 81 -6.10 -8.02 -6.07
CA PRO A 81 -5.34 -6.88 -5.61
C PRO A 81 -5.58 -6.59 -4.13
N LEU A 82 -4.50 -6.25 -3.42
CA LEU A 82 -4.49 -5.88 -2.02
C LEU A 82 -3.69 -4.59 -1.85
N CYS A 83 -4.31 -3.53 -1.33
CA CYS A 83 -3.61 -2.28 -1.04
C CYS A 83 -2.82 -2.40 0.27
N ILE A 84 -1.55 -2.04 0.23
CA ILE A 84 -0.63 -2.17 1.35
C ILE A 84 -0.08 -0.81 1.75
N GLN A 85 -0.05 -0.55 3.05
CA GLN A 85 0.81 0.48 3.64
C GLN A 85 1.88 -0.20 4.50
N VAL A 86 3.13 0.24 4.35
CA VAL A 86 4.29 -0.23 5.11
C VAL A 86 4.76 0.89 6.04
N THR A 87 5.12 0.56 7.28
CA THR A 87 5.52 1.55 8.27
C THR A 87 6.50 1.00 9.30
N SER A 88 7.29 1.86 9.92
CA SER A 88 8.15 1.52 11.07
C SER A 88 7.89 2.47 12.25
N VAL A 89 6.63 2.89 12.44
CA VAL A 89 6.31 3.84 13.50
C VAL A 89 6.37 3.13 14.85
N SER A 90 6.78 3.85 15.89
CA SER A 90 6.76 3.32 17.25
C SER A 90 5.33 2.97 17.69
N GLU A 91 5.23 2.08 18.68
CA GLU A 91 3.97 1.60 19.24
C GLU A 91 3.04 2.74 19.68
N GLU A 92 3.60 3.82 20.25
CA GLU A 92 2.87 5.03 20.67
C GLU A 92 2.06 5.67 19.53
N PHE A 93 2.61 5.69 18.31
CA PHE A 93 1.95 6.32 17.15
C PHE A 93 1.23 5.32 16.24
N HIS A 94 1.43 4.01 16.44
CA HIS A 94 0.92 2.94 15.58
C HIS A 94 -0.59 2.98 15.44
N ASN A 95 -1.33 2.99 16.56
CA ASN A 95 -2.79 2.99 16.55
C ASN A 95 -3.37 4.20 15.82
N THR A 96 -2.80 5.39 16.05
CA THR A 96 -3.27 6.60 15.38
C THR A 96 -2.97 6.58 13.89
N LYS A 97 -1.82 6.02 13.48
CA LYS A 97 -1.48 5.87 12.06
C LYS A 97 -2.39 4.84 11.37
N TYR A 98 -2.63 3.69 12.01
CA TYR A 98 -3.55 2.67 11.52
C TYR A 98 -4.97 3.21 11.31
N GLN A 99 -5.51 3.96 12.26
CA GLN A 99 -6.84 4.57 12.12
C GLN A 99 -6.90 5.57 10.96
N LYS A 100 -5.87 6.41 10.78
CA LYS A 100 -5.78 7.35 9.65
C LYS A 100 -5.68 6.63 8.30
N TRP A 101 -4.95 5.53 8.27
CA TRP A 101 -4.85 4.67 7.10
C TRP A 101 -6.19 4.04 6.76
N GLN A 102 -6.84 3.39 7.72
CA GLN A 102 -8.14 2.75 7.52
C GLN A 102 -9.19 3.74 7.02
N ASN A 103 -9.27 4.92 7.64
CA ASN A 103 -10.17 5.99 7.19
C ASN A 103 -9.86 6.44 5.74
N SER A 104 -8.59 6.43 5.32
CA SER A 104 -8.22 6.74 3.93
C SER A 104 -8.73 5.65 2.98
N LEU A 105 -8.60 4.37 3.35
CA LEU A 105 -9.10 3.26 2.53
C LEU A 105 -10.62 3.29 2.41
N GLU A 106 -11.33 3.54 3.50
CA GLU A 106 -12.79 3.68 3.51
C GLU A 106 -13.26 4.85 2.65
N LEU A 107 -12.59 6.01 2.73
CA LEU A 107 -12.90 7.17 1.88
C LEU A 107 -12.77 6.86 0.38
N TRP A 108 -11.77 6.05 0.01
CA TRP A 108 -11.55 5.62 -1.37
C TRP A 108 -12.32 4.34 -1.74
N GLU A 109 -13.12 3.82 -0.82
CA GLU A 109 -13.83 2.52 -0.90
C GLU A 109 -12.90 1.40 -1.38
N ILE A 110 -11.67 1.37 -0.87
CA ILE A 110 -10.72 0.29 -1.10
C ILE A 110 -11.16 -0.89 -0.24
N GLU A 111 -11.59 -1.99 -0.86
CA GLU A 111 -12.25 -3.09 -0.15
C GLU A 111 -11.30 -3.98 0.67
N ARG A 112 -10.00 -3.96 0.35
CA ARG A 112 -9.01 -4.88 0.93
C ARG A 112 -7.74 -4.11 1.23
N GLY A 113 -7.36 -4.09 2.51
CA GLY A 113 -6.20 -3.36 2.98
C GLY A 113 -5.35 -4.15 3.95
N LEU A 114 -4.05 -4.01 3.84
CA LEU A 114 -3.08 -4.55 4.78
C LEU A 114 -2.13 -3.45 5.26
N PHE A 115 -2.08 -3.24 6.57
CA PHE A 115 -1.18 -2.31 7.23
C PHE A 115 -0.05 -3.12 7.86
N LEU A 116 1.16 -2.93 7.37
CA LEU A 116 2.36 -3.68 7.73
C LEU A 116 3.31 -2.79 8.52
N SER A 117 3.46 -3.06 9.81
CA SER A 117 4.54 -2.50 10.61
C SER A 117 5.73 -3.46 10.66
N TYR A 118 6.94 -2.91 10.70
CA TYR A 118 8.16 -3.68 10.84
C TYR A 118 9.16 -3.00 11.78
N ASN A 119 10.04 -3.81 12.36
CA ASN A 119 11.19 -3.33 13.11
C ASN A 119 12.42 -3.30 12.19
N PRO A 120 12.99 -2.12 11.87
CA PRO A 120 14.20 -2.02 11.03
C PRO A 120 15.45 -2.71 11.60
N GLN A 121 15.43 -3.12 12.87
CA GLN A 121 16.52 -3.86 13.51
C GLN A 121 16.43 -5.38 13.30
N ASP A 122 15.29 -5.89 12.83
CA ASP A 122 15.18 -7.27 12.39
C ASP A 122 15.86 -7.39 11.01
N ASN A 123 16.62 -8.46 10.77
CA ASN A 123 17.31 -8.66 9.50
C ASN A 123 16.42 -9.34 8.45
N ASP A 124 15.32 -9.98 8.86
CA ASP A 124 14.46 -10.80 7.98
C ASP A 124 13.09 -10.15 7.70
N PHE A 125 12.88 -8.91 8.13
CA PHE A 125 11.57 -8.27 8.06
C PHE A 125 11.01 -8.20 6.63
N ILE A 126 11.84 -8.00 5.61
CA ILE A 126 11.38 -7.94 4.21
C ILE A 126 10.66 -9.23 3.82
N HIS A 127 11.28 -10.39 4.08
CA HIS A 127 10.70 -11.70 3.73
C HIS A 127 9.43 -11.98 4.53
N GLN A 128 9.39 -11.58 5.80
CA GLN A 128 8.17 -11.69 6.63
C GLN A 128 7.03 -10.82 6.06
N LEU A 129 7.31 -9.56 5.73
CA LEU A 129 6.32 -8.65 5.14
C LEU A 129 5.77 -9.21 3.82
N VAL A 130 6.63 -9.75 2.96
CA VAL A 130 6.24 -10.33 1.66
C VAL A 130 5.41 -11.61 1.86
N ASN A 131 5.77 -12.48 2.81
CA ASN A 131 4.98 -13.65 3.18
C ASN A 131 3.54 -13.25 3.58
N VAL A 132 3.42 -12.28 4.48
CA VAL A 132 2.12 -11.79 4.97
C VAL A 132 1.34 -11.14 3.83
N ALA A 133 1.99 -10.33 3.00
CA ALA A 133 1.40 -9.65 1.86
C ALA A 133 0.83 -10.62 0.82
N LEU A 134 1.61 -11.60 0.36
CA LEU A 134 1.19 -12.57 -0.65
C LEU A 134 0.07 -13.46 -0.11
N TYR A 135 0.22 -13.98 1.11
CA TYR A 135 -0.81 -14.80 1.76
C TYR A 135 -2.14 -14.04 1.85
N ASN A 136 -2.13 -12.82 2.37
CA ASN A 136 -3.36 -12.03 2.51
C ASN A 136 -3.91 -11.58 1.16
N SER A 137 -3.06 -11.38 0.14
CA SER A 137 -3.56 -11.05 -1.20
C SER A 137 -4.46 -12.15 -1.77
N ASP A 138 -4.22 -13.42 -1.41
CA ASP A 138 -5.06 -14.54 -1.82
C ASP A 138 -6.27 -14.76 -0.88
N HIS A 139 -6.07 -14.56 0.43
CA HIS A 139 -7.02 -15.06 1.45
C HIS A 139 -7.82 -13.99 2.18
N LEU A 140 -7.41 -12.72 2.15
CA LEU A 140 -8.13 -11.66 2.83
C LEU A 140 -9.48 -11.43 2.14
N ALA A 141 -10.58 -11.57 2.90
CA ALA A 141 -11.92 -11.32 2.39
C ALA A 141 -12.14 -9.84 2.04
N GLU A 142 -13.12 -9.57 1.19
CA GLU A 142 -13.58 -8.21 0.88
C GLU A 142 -14.15 -7.51 2.12
N GLY A 143 -14.02 -6.20 2.18
CA GLY A 143 -14.43 -5.37 3.31
C GLY A 143 -13.58 -5.57 4.57
N LYS A 144 -12.35 -6.09 4.44
CA LYS A 144 -11.45 -6.33 5.58
C LYS A 144 -10.16 -5.54 5.47
N TYR A 145 -9.79 -4.99 6.62
CA TYR A 145 -8.52 -4.31 6.86
C TYR A 145 -7.79 -5.07 7.97
N VAL A 146 -6.53 -5.43 7.71
CA VAL A 146 -5.70 -6.17 8.66
C VAL A 146 -4.50 -5.33 9.06
N ASN A 147 -4.21 -5.30 10.35
CA ASN A 147 -3.00 -4.73 10.92
C ASN A 147 -2.05 -5.87 11.30
N PHE A 148 -0.81 -5.82 10.82
CA PHE A 148 0.27 -6.73 11.21
C PHE A 148 1.42 -5.88 11.73
N SER A 149 1.90 -6.17 12.94
CA SER A 149 2.91 -5.38 13.65
C SER A 149 3.87 -6.23 14.45
#